data_AF-A0A524IE25-F1
#
_entry.id   AF-A0A524IE25-F1
#
_cell.length_a   1.000
_cell.length_b   1.000
_cell.length_c   1.000
_cell.angle_alpha   90.00
_cell.angle_beta   90.00
_cell.angle_gamma   90.00
#
_symmetry.space_group_name_H-M   'P 1'
#
loop_
_entity.id
_entity.type
_entity.pdbx_description
1 polymer ?
#
loop_
_entity_poly.entity_id
_entity_poly.type
_entity_poly.pdbx_seq_one_letter_code
_entity_poly.pdbx_strand_id
1 'polypeptide(L)'
;MKPIRAVQVILTLALSLGVSGCVTSKVLHLPGELARPGKGGTEQGTVGFPTVAVLDFNFAGDPPHEIGRDFNHARAIVWKGDPGKAIPDLIAGVLNEKGLHAVRVPVGGAIPADAVARVWGSVDKFRVEARKTGSLGMKVKLAASVSVTVFGSGGNVPPGWSSSVASDYWAEDPFFVTPDGIRDAVNGAANAVAEETVGKLVAAGVISLPPEPSEGQPPAGAGR
;
A
#
# COMPACT_ATOMS: atom_id res chain seq x y z
N MET A 1 -30.33 -31.51 41.33
CA MET A 1 -30.02 -30.48 40.31
C MET A 1 -29.05 -31.10 39.31
N LYS A 2 -29.40 -31.10 38.00
CA LYS A 2 -28.74 -31.94 36.98
C LYS A 2 -27.30 -31.48 36.69
N PRO A 3 -26.27 -32.35 36.80
CA PRO A 3 -24.86 -32.01 36.58
C PRO A 3 -24.54 -31.55 35.15
N ILE A 4 -25.44 -31.82 34.21
CA ILE A 4 -25.30 -31.50 32.78
C ILE A 4 -25.33 -29.98 32.53
N ARG A 5 -26.08 -29.20 33.33
CA ARG A 5 -26.12 -27.73 33.18
C ARG A 5 -24.82 -27.05 33.64
N ALA A 6 -24.12 -27.61 34.62
CA ALA A 6 -22.86 -27.06 35.10
C ALA A 6 -21.75 -27.23 34.06
N VAL A 7 -21.68 -28.39 33.39
CA VAL A 7 -20.70 -28.66 32.33
C VAL A 7 -20.90 -27.72 31.13
N GLN A 8 -22.15 -27.45 30.76
CA GLN A 8 -22.46 -26.53 29.66
C GLN A 8 -22.05 -25.08 29.98
N VAL A 9 -22.26 -24.60 31.20
CA VAL A 9 -21.85 -23.24 31.61
C VAL A 9 -20.33 -23.12 31.65
N ILE A 10 -19.61 -24.14 32.14
CA ILE A 10 -18.14 -24.16 32.17
C ILE A 10 -17.57 -24.19 30.74
N LEU A 11 -18.16 -24.97 29.84
CA LEU A 11 -17.71 -25.05 28.44
C LEU A 11 -17.95 -23.72 27.70
N THR A 12 -19.06 -23.04 28.00
CA THR A 12 -19.37 -21.73 27.40
C THR A 12 -18.44 -20.64 27.97
N LEU A 13 -18.12 -20.68 29.27
CA LEU A 13 -17.12 -19.77 29.86
C LEU A 13 -15.72 -20.00 29.29
N ALA A 14 -15.31 -21.27 29.12
CA ALA A 14 -14.03 -21.64 28.51
C ALA A 14 -13.95 -21.22 27.03
N LEU A 15 -15.07 -21.30 26.29
CA LEU A 15 -15.13 -20.76 24.93
C LEU A 15 -15.08 -19.23 24.89
N SER A 16 -15.67 -18.53 25.86
CA SER A 16 -15.55 -17.05 25.93
C SER A 16 -14.18 -16.56 26.42
N LEU A 17 -13.50 -17.33 27.28
CA LEU A 17 -12.14 -17.04 27.74
C LEU A 17 -11.07 -17.44 26.71
N GLY A 18 -11.37 -18.38 25.81
CA GLY A 18 -10.49 -18.78 24.71
C GLY A 18 -10.39 -17.78 23.56
N VAL A 19 -11.27 -16.77 23.50
CA VAL A 19 -11.25 -15.69 22.49
C VAL A 19 -10.57 -14.42 23.02
N SER A 20 -10.38 -14.29 24.34
CA SER A 20 -9.44 -13.32 24.93
C SER A 20 -8.03 -13.92 24.96
N GLY A 21 -7.54 -14.36 23.80
CA GLY A 21 -6.16 -14.77 23.62
C GLY A 21 -5.25 -13.69 24.20
N CYS A 22 -4.53 -14.04 25.27
CA CYS A 22 -3.42 -13.29 25.81
C CYS A 22 -2.38 -13.07 24.70
N VAL A 23 -2.54 -12.02 23.89
CA VAL A 23 -1.48 -11.56 22.99
C VAL A 23 -0.53 -10.72 23.83
N THR A 24 0.24 -11.39 24.67
CA THR A 24 1.37 -10.84 25.44
C THR A 24 2.65 -10.78 24.61
N SER A 25 2.54 -10.69 23.28
CA SER A 25 3.72 -10.46 22.44
C SER A 25 4.13 -8.99 22.53
N LYS A 26 5.40 -8.74 22.89
CA LYS A 26 6.01 -7.40 22.85
C LYS A 26 6.12 -6.82 21.43
N VAL A 27 5.84 -7.64 20.42
CA VAL A 27 5.91 -7.28 19.00
C VAL A 27 4.64 -7.75 18.29
N LEU A 28 4.02 -6.85 17.53
CA LEU A 28 2.95 -7.11 16.59
C LEU A 28 3.53 -7.18 15.18
N HIS A 29 3.51 -8.35 14.55
CA HIS A 29 3.96 -8.50 13.18
C HIS A 29 2.81 -8.33 12.19
N LEU A 30 2.99 -7.46 11.21
CA LEU A 30 2.06 -7.28 10.09
C LEU A 30 2.54 -8.04 8.85
N PRO A 31 1.63 -8.60 8.05
CA PRO A 31 2.01 -9.18 6.76
C PRO A 31 2.66 -8.13 5.85
N GLY A 32 3.63 -8.55 5.05
CA GLY A 32 4.49 -7.67 4.26
C GLY A 32 3.88 -7.06 3.00
N GLU A 33 2.73 -7.57 2.61
CA GLU A 33 2.13 -7.28 1.31
C GLU A 33 1.12 -6.15 1.45
N LEU A 34 1.23 -5.16 0.57
CA LEU A 34 0.22 -4.13 0.40
C LEU A 34 -0.75 -4.57 -0.69
N ALA A 35 -2.03 -4.29 -0.49
CA ALA A 35 -3.07 -4.71 -1.40
C ALA A 35 -3.72 -3.49 -2.02
N ARG A 36 -4.00 -3.54 -3.33
CA ARG A 36 -4.79 -2.49 -3.94
C ARG A 36 -6.29 -2.76 -3.73
N PRO A 37 -7.06 -1.82 -3.15
CA PRO A 37 -8.49 -2.01 -3.00
C PRO A 37 -9.18 -2.10 -4.36
N GLY A 38 -10.13 -3.04 -4.48
CA GLY A 38 -10.70 -3.55 -5.74
C GLY A 38 -11.27 -2.52 -6.72
N LYS A 39 -10.38 -1.89 -7.49
CA LYS A 39 -10.68 -1.42 -8.83
C LYS A 39 -10.43 -2.61 -9.73
N GLY A 40 -11.50 -3.19 -10.29
CA GLY A 40 -11.40 -4.27 -11.26
C GLY A 40 -10.38 -3.87 -12.32
N GLY A 41 -9.27 -4.61 -12.37
CA GLY A 41 -8.20 -4.30 -13.31
C GLY A 41 -8.80 -4.31 -14.70
N THR A 42 -8.68 -3.19 -15.42
CA THR A 42 -8.50 -3.30 -16.85
C THR A 42 -7.36 -4.30 -17.06
N GLU A 43 -7.63 -5.27 -17.94
CA GLU A 43 -6.74 -6.37 -18.31
C GLU A 43 -5.28 -5.90 -18.35
N GLN A 44 -4.36 -6.75 -17.91
CA GLN A 44 -2.90 -6.56 -18.05
C GLN A 44 -2.63 -5.75 -19.32
N GLY A 45 -2.02 -4.56 -19.17
CA GLY A 45 -1.86 -3.59 -20.26
C GLY A 45 -1.54 -4.32 -21.57
N THR A 46 -2.34 -4.08 -22.60
CA THR A 46 -2.33 -4.88 -23.82
C THR A 46 -0.91 -5.00 -24.35
N VAL A 47 -0.48 -6.22 -24.68
CA VAL A 47 0.83 -6.47 -25.30
C VAL A 47 0.98 -5.55 -26.52
N GLY A 48 1.89 -4.57 -26.44
CA GLY A 48 2.08 -3.53 -27.46
C GLY A 48 2.16 -2.08 -26.96
N PHE A 49 1.78 -1.81 -25.69
CA PHE A 49 1.96 -0.50 -25.06
C PHE A 49 3.38 -0.31 -24.49
N PRO A 50 3.88 0.94 -24.38
CA PRO A 50 5.22 1.21 -23.86
C PRO A 50 5.46 0.58 -22.50
N THR A 51 6.54 -0.20 -22.40
CA THR A 51 6.97 -0.85 -21.16
C THR A 51 7.60 0.16 -20.21
N VAL A 52 7.13 0.20 -18.95
CA VAL A 52 7.74 0.99 -17.87
C VAL A 52 8.42 0.05 -16.90
N ALA A 53 9.73 0.19 -16.72
CA ALA A 53 10.47 -0.59 -15.74
C ALA A 53 10.38 0.08 -14.36
N VAL A 54 9.75 -0.60 -13.40
CA VAL A 54 9.66 -0.14 -12.01
C VAL A 54 10.64 -0.98 -11.19
N LEU A 55 11.72 -0.36 -10.74
CA LEU A 55 12.77 -1.02 -9.96
C LEU A 55 12.37 -1.09 -8.49
N ASP A 56 12.96 -2.03 -7.76
CA ASP A 56 12.87 -2.08 -6.29
C ASP A 56 13.35 -0.76 -5.68
N PHE A 57 12.64 -0.27 -4.66
CA PHE A 57 13.07 0.90 -3.91
C PHE A 57 13.88 0.44 -2.70
N ASN A 58 14.81 1.30 -2.29
CA ASN A 58 15.51 1.09 -1.03
C ASN A 58 14.64 1.55 0.14
N PHE A 59 14.65 0.82 1.25
CA PHE A 59 14.09 1.33 2.50
C PHE A 59 15.20 1.94 3.36
N ALA A 60 14.97 3.18 3.84
CA ALA A 60 15.95 3.89 4.66
C ALA A 60 15.99 3.40 6.13
N GLY A 61 15.05 2.54 6.55
CA GLY A 61 14.99 2.02 7.92
C GLY A 61 15.71 0.69 8.10
N ASP A 62 16.29 0.48 9.29
CA ASP A 62 17.04 -0.73 9.62
C ASP A 62 16.11 -1.94 9.91
N PRO A 63 16.57 -3.18 9.63
CA PRO A 63 15.96 -4.39 10.18
C PRO A 63 15.87 -4.30 11.72
N PRO A 64 14.75 -4.70 12.35
CA PRO A 64 13.73 -5.61 11.83
C PRO A 64 12.57 -4.93 11.09
N HIS A 65 12.71 -3.70 10.57
CA HIS A 65 11.63 -2.93 9.94
C HIS A 65 10.49 -2.65 10.93
N GLU A 66 10.87 -2.11 12.09
CA GLU A 66 9.90 -1.53 13.02
C GLU A 66 9.28 -0.28 12.38
N ILE A 67 7.96 -0.32 12.19
CA ILE A 67 7.20 0.74 11.55
C ILE A 67 6.40 1.55 12.57
N GLY A 68 6.57 1.30 13.87
CA GLY A 68 6.01 2.14 14.92
C GLY A 68 5.52 1.36 16.11
N ARG A 69 4.55 1.92 16.82
CA ARG A 69 4.20 1.46 18.17
C ARG A 69 2.69 1.46 18.41
N ASP A 70 2.22 0.38 19.01
CA ASP A 70 0.92 0.32 19.66
C ASP A 70 1.09 0.74 21.11
N PHE A 71 0.72 2.00 21.39
CA PHE A 71 0.85 2.59 22.73
C PHE A 71 -0.16 1.99 23.72
N ASN A 72 -1.23 1.36 23.25
CA ASN A 72 -2.25 0.79 24.13
C ASN A 72 -1.79 -0.52 24.77
N HIS A 73 -0.96 -1.29 24.06
CA HIS A 73 -0.37 -2.55 24.54
C HIS A 73 1.14 -2.45 24.76
N ALA A 74 1.71 -1.25 24.61
CA ALA A 74 3.14 -0.96 24.72
C ALA A 74 4.05 -1.89 23.88
N ARG A 75 3.60 -2.27 22.68
CA ARG A 75 4.30 -3.21 21.78
C ARG A 75 4.78 -2.54 20.50
N ALA A 76 5.92 -2.99 19.98
CA ALA A 76 6.43 -2.56 18.68
C ALA A 76 5.57 -3.15 17.56
N ILE A 77 5.44 -2.43 16.46
CA ILE A 77 4.76 -2.87 15.23
C ILE A 77 5.84 -3.10 14.18
N VAL A 78 5.96 -4.34 13.71
CA VAL A 78 7.01 -4.77 12.79
C VAL A 78 6.38 -5.21 11.47
N TRP A 79 6.86 -4.66 10.37
CA TRP A 79 6.47 -5.09 9.02
C TRP A 79 7.24 -6.35 8.64
N LYS A 80 6.55 -7.39 8.15
CA LYS A 80 7.23 -8.60 7.67
C LYS A 80 7.80 -8.36 6.27
N GLY A 81 9.11 -8.39 6.12
CA GLY A 81 9.76 -8.13 4.83
C GLY A 81 10.05 -6.64 4.62
N ASP A 82 10.62 -6.31 3.47
CA ASP A 82 11.18 -5.00 3.19
C ASP A 82 10.10 -4.01 2.69
N PRO A 83 9.79 -2.93 3.44
CA PRO A 83 8.85 -1.90 3.00
C PRO A 83 9.22 -1.25 1.66
N GLY A 84 10.52 -1.22 1.32
CA GLY A 84 11.04 -0.71 0.06
C GLY A 84 10.56 -1.50 -1.16
N LYS A 85 10.12 -2.74 -0.99
CA LYS A 85 9.64 -3.59 -2.09
C LYS A 85 8.14 -3.46 -2.31
N ALA A 86 7.38 -3.08 -1.29
CA ALA A 86 5.92 -3.04 -1.35
C ALA A 86 5.38 -1.83 -2.15
N ILE A 87 6.05 -0.68 -2.11
CA ILE A 87 5.61 0.52 -2.85
C ILE A 87 5.77 0.38 -4.38
N PRO A 88 6.90 -0.13 -4.91
CA PRO A 88 7.03 -0.42 -6.34
C PRO A 88 5.91 -1.28 -6.94
N ASP A 89 5.41 -2.27 -6.19
CA ASP A 89 4.31 -3.12 -6.64
C ASP A 89 3.00 -2.32 -6.78
N LEU A 90 2.73 -1.41 -5.84
CA LEU A 90 1.59 -0.50 -5.93
C LEU A 90 1.73 0.46 -7.11
N ILE A 91 2.91 1.05 -7.34
CA ILE A 91 3.17 1.94 -8.49
C ILE A 91 2.96 1.19 -9.80
N ALA A 92 3.50 -0.03 -9.93
CA ALA A 92 3.29 -0.86 -11.11
C ALA A 92 1.81 -1.18 -11.32
N GLY A 93 1.07 -1.48 -10.24
CA GLY A 93 -0.38 -1.62 -10.28
C GLY A 93 -1.06 -0.36 -10.83
N VAL A 94 -0.70 0.84 -10.35
CA VAL A 94 -1.27 2.13 -10.79
C VAL A 94 -1.03 2.37 -12.27
N LEU A 95 0.17 2.04 -12.76
CA LEU A 95 0.50 2.14 -14.18
C LEU A 95 -0.34 1.17 -15.02
N ASN A 96 -0.48 -0.09 -14.59
CA ASN A 96 -1.29 -1.10 -15.27
C ASN A 96 -2.77 -0.69 -15.36
N GLU A 97 -3.34 -0.14 -14.28
CA GLU A 97 -4.71 0.41 -14.31
C GLU A 97 -4.87 1.61 -15.24
N LYS A 98 -3.79 2.34 -15.52
CA LYS A 98 -3.79 3.45 -16.49
C LYS A 98 -3.44 2.98 -17.92
N GLY A 99 -3.46 1.67 -18.17
CA GLY A 99 -3.22 1.09 -19.50
C GLY A 99 -1.76 1.05 -19.94
N LEU A 100 -0.80 1.26 -19.02
CA LEU A 100 0.62 1.10 -19.30
C LEU A 100 1.09 -0.28 -18.89
N HIS A 101 2.00 -0.89 -19.65
CA HIS A 101 2.61 -2.15 -19.26
C HIS A 101 3.77 -1.88 -18.27
N ALA A 102 3.55 -2.15 -16.98
CA ALA A 102 4.58 -1.97 -15.96
C ALA A 102 5.23 -3.30 -15.57
N VAL A 103 6.56 -3.35 -15.66
CA VAL A 103 7.36 -4.54 -15.31
C VAL A 103 8.16 -4.27 -14.05
N ARG A 104 8.05 -5.16 -13.07
CA ARG A 104 8.86 -5.12 -11.85
C ARG A 104 10.26 -5.67 -12.12
N VAL A 105 11.27 -4.87 -11.81
CA VAL A 105 12.68 -5.25 -11.96
C VAL A 105 13.33 -5.31 -10.58
N PRO A 106 13.78 -6.49 -10.12
CA PRO A 106 14.43 -6.61 -8.83
C PRO A 106 15.80 -5.93 -8.84
N VAL A 107 16.36 -5.66 -7.65
CA VAL A 107 17.74 -5.13 -7.52
C VAL A 107 18.73 -6.04 -8.27
N GLY A 108 19.54 -5.44 -9.16
CA GLY A 108 20.51 -6.15 -9.99
C GLY A 108 19.91 -6.92 -11.18
N GLY A 109 18.58 -6.85 -11.37
CA GLY A 109 17.90 -7.42 -12.52
C GLY A 109 18.17 -6.65 -13.81
N ALA A 110 18.07 -7.36 -14.95
CA ALA A 110 18.16 -6.73 -16.26
C ALA A 110 16.90 -5.92 -16.57
N ILE A 111 17.08 -4.66 -16.97
CA ILE A 111 15.98 -3.81 -17.42
C ILE A 111 15.55 -4.26 -18.82
N PRO A 112 14.25 -4.45 -19.09
CA PRO A 112 13.76 -4.80 -20.43
C PRO A 112 14.26 -3.81 -21.49
N ALA A 113 14.70 -4.34 -22.64
CA ALA A 113 15.28 -3.53 -23.72
C ALA A 113 14.27 -2.57 -24.36
N ASP A 114 12.98 -2.92 -24.29
CA ASP A 114 11.83 -2.16 -24.76
C ASP A 114 11.28 -1.17 -23.72
N ALA A 115 11.89 -1.08 -22.53
CA ALA A 115 11.45 -0.15 -21.50
C ALA A 115 11.70 1.31 -21.91
N VAL A 116 10.63 2.08 -22.12
CA VAL A 116 10.71 3.49 -22.53
C VAL A 116 10.98 4.43 -21.37
N ALA A 117 10.71 3.96 -20.15
CA ALA A 117 10.90 4.71 -18.92
C ALA A 117 11.35 3.79 -17.78
N ARG A 118 12.09 4.37 -16.83
CA ARG A 118 12.58 3.71 -15.62
C ARG A 118 12.18 4.53 -14.41
N VAL A 119 11.70 3.83 -13.39
CA VAL A 119 11.26 4.41 -12.11
C VAL A 119 11.99 3.68 -10.99
N TRP A 120 12.64 4.42 -10.10
CA TRP A 120 13.33 3.88 -8.91
C TRP A 120 13.23 4.88 -7.77
N GLY A 121 13.64 4.50 -6.56
CA GLY A 121 13.45 5.40 -5.42
C GLY A 121 13.87 4.85 -4.08
N SER A 122 13.49 5.61 -3.05
CA SER A 122 13.59 5.23 -1.65
C SER A 122 12.26 5.42 -0.95
N VAL A 123 11.97 4.53 -0.01
CA VAL A 123 10.92 4.71 0.98
C VAL A 123 11.56 5.36 2.20
N ASP A 124 11.28 6.64 2.37
CA ASP A 124 11.92 7.51 3.38
C ASP A 124 11.19 7.43 4.73
N LYS A 125 9.86 7.23 4.70
CA LYS A 125 9.02 7.04 5.87
C LYS A 125 7.99 5.96 5.61
N PHE A 126 7.88 5.02 6.53
CA PHE A 126 6.84 3.99 6.52
C PHE A 126 6.47 3.72 7.97
N ARG A 127 5.53 4.52 8.51
CA ARG A 127 5.27 4.59 9.95
C ARG A 127 3.80 4.51 10.28
N VAL A 128 3.47 3.91 11.41
CA VAL A 128 2.13 3.89 11.99
C VAL A 128 2.17 4.04 13.52
N GLU A 129 1.27 4.86 14.03
CA GLU A 129 1.07 5.08 15.46
C GLU A 129 -0.37 4.74 15.83
N ALA A 130 -0.53 3.93 16.88
CA ALA A 130 -1.83 3.55 17.39
C ALA A 130 -1.95 3.98 18.85
N ARG A 131 -2.93 4.84 19.14
CA ARG A 131 -3.15 5.38 20.50
C ARG A 131 -4.63 5.51 20.85
N LYS A 132 -5.00 5.20 22.08
CA LYS A 132 -6.32 5.52 22.64
C LYS A 132 -6.47 7.03 22.82
N THR A 133 -7.66 7.52 22.53
CA THR A 133 -8.08 8.92 22.61
C THR A 133 -9.50 9.01 23.16
N GLY A 134 -9.84 10.13 23.82
CA GLY A 134 -11.17 10.37 24.41
C GLY A 134 -11.29 9.90 25.87
N SER A 135 -11.91 10.75 26.71
CA SER A 135 -12.09 10.51 28.15
C SER A 135 -13.45 9.88 28.51
N LEU A 136 -14.48 10.08 27.69
CA LEU A 136 -15.86 9.62 27.93
C LEU A 136 -16.35 8.56 26.93
N GLY A 137 -15.66 8.42 25.80
CA GLY A 137 -15.83 7.34 24.83
C GLY A 137 -14.47 6.99 24.26
N MET A 138 -13.90 5.87 24.70
CA MET A 138 -12.56 5.44 24.29
C MET A 138 -12.58 5.11 22.79
N LYS A 139 -11.79 5.83 22.01
CA LYS A 139 -11.53 5.51 20.59
C LYS A 139 -10.06 5.23 20.39
N VAL A 140 -9.74 4.36 19.46
CA VAL A 140 -8.36 4.15 19.01
C VAL A 140 -8.13 4.99 17.78
N LYS A 141 -7.16 5.90 17.83
CA LYS A 141 -6.66 6.62 16.67
C LYS A 141 -5.49 5.86 16.07
N LEU A 142 -5.61 5.51 14.80
CA LEU A 142 -4.53 5.02 13.95
C LEU A 142 -4.06 6.17 13.07
N ALA A 143 -2.75 6.43 13.06
CA ALA A 143 -2.14 7.43 12.20
C ALA A 143 -0.99 6.79 11.44
N ALA A 144 -1.14 6.66 10.12
CA ALA A 144 -0.12 6.13 9.24
C ALA A 144 0.48 7.25 8.40
N SER A 145 1.79 7.20 8.18
CA SER A 145 2.52 8.12 7.32
C SER A 145 3.43 7.32 6.40
N VAL A 146 3.32 7.58 5.10
CA VAL A 146 4.21 7.01 4.08
C VAL A 146 4.81 8.16 3.28
N SER A 147 6.13 8.14 3.07
CA SER A 147 6.79 9.04 2.13
C SER A 147 7.84 8.32 1.32
N VAL A 148 7.95 8.71 0.05
CA VAL A 148 8.91 8.17 -0.90
C VAL A 148 9.57 9.29 -1.67
N THR A 149 10.83 9.06 -2.03
CA THR A 149 11.53 9.85 -3.03
C THR A 149 11.66 9.00 -4.28
N VAL A 150 11.04 9.47 -5.36
CA VAL A 150 11.03 8.81 -6.66
C VAL A 150 11.96 9.52 -7.63
N PHE A 151 12.64 8.74 -8.45
CA PHE A 151 13.43 9.17 -9.58
C PHE A 151 12.85 8.56 -10.85
N GLY A 152 12.97 9.29 -11.94
CA GLY A 152 12.44 8.90 -13.24
C GLY A 152 13.43 9.20 -14.34
N SER A 153 13.54 8.30 -15.31
CA SER A 153 14.21 8.58 -16.58
C SER A 153 13.42 8.00 -17.75
N GLY A 154 13.60 8.58 -18.93
CA GLY A 154 12.82 8.25 -20.12
C GLY A 154 11.77 9.31 -20.47
N GLY A 155 11.11 9.14 -21.61
CA GLY A 155 10.19 10.14 -22.14
C GLY A 155 10.86 11.50 -22.38
N ASN A 156 10.21 12.56 -21.91
CA ASN A 156 10.64 13.96 -22.06
C ASN A 156 11.14 14.58 -20.74
N VAL A 157 11.39 13.77 -19.71
CA VAL A 157 11.78 14.27 -18.39
C VAL A 157 13.19 14.89 -18.40
N PRO A 158 13.44 15.97 -17.63
CA PRO A 158 14.78 16.49 -17.44
C PRO A 158 15.75 15.44 -16.86
N PRO A 159 17.04 15.44 -17.27
CA PRO A 159 18.05 14.59 -16.66
C PRO A 159 18.16 14.81 -15.15
N GLY A 160 18.18 13.71 -14.38
CA GLY A 160 18.31 13.76 -12.93
C GLY A 160 17.03 14.16 -12.18
N TRP A 161 15.86 14.11 -12.83
CA TRP A 161 14.60 14.43 -12.17
C TRP A 161 14.31 13.50 -10.98
N SER A 162 13.79 14.12 -9.93
CA SER A 162 13.25 13.45 -8.75
C SER A 162 12.05 14.20 -8.20
N SER A 163 11.24 13.51 -7.40
CA SER A 163 10.16 14.11 -6.64
C SER A 163 9.99 13.35 -5.32
N SER A 164 9.66 14.07 -4.25
CA SER A 164 9.22 13.46 -3.01
C SER A 164 7.69 13.50 -2.93
N VAL A 165 7.09 12.41 -2.49
CA VAL A 165 5.65 12.23 -2.35
C VAL A 165 5.39 11.70 -0.95
N ALA A 166 4.39 12.26 -0.27
CA ALA A 166 4.06 11.86 1.09
C ALA A 166 2.55 11.86 1.28
N SER A 167 2.05 10.88 2.03
CA SER A 167 0.67 10.83 2.47
C SER A 167 0.61 10.51 3.95
N ASP A 168 -0.29 11.21 4.62
CA ASP A 168 -0.74 10.85 5.96
C ASP A 168 -2.17 10.31 5.86
N TYR A 169 -2.45 9.26 6.63
CA TYR A 169 -3.77 8.65 6.74
C TYR A 169 -4.14 8.49 8.21
N TRP A 170 -5.41 8.71 8.54
CA TRP A 170 -5.89 8.51 9.89
C TRP A 170 -7.23 7.77 9.88
N ALA A 171 -7.40 6.89 10.86
CA ALA A 171 -8.65 6.18 11.11
C ALA A 171 -8.96 6.17 12.61
N GLU A 172 -10.24 6.07 12.93
CA GLU A 172 -10.73 5.88 14.29
C GLU A 172 -11.47 4.54 14.41
N ASP A 173 -11.01 3.71 15.33
CA ASP A 173 -11.69 2.46 15.70
C ASP A 173 -12.36 2.57 17.07
N PRO A 174 -13.56 2.01 17.25
CA PRO A 174 -14.35 2.24 18.46
C PRO A 174 -13.87 1.49 19.71
N PHE A 175 -13.01 0.47 19.60
CA PHE A 175 -12.71 -0.39 20.77
C PHE A 175 -11.25 -0.84 20.95
N PHE A 176 -10.53 -1.25 19.90
CA PHE A 176 -9.19 -1.81 20.03
C PHE A 176 -8.35 -1.68 18.76
N VAL A 177 -7.02 -1.75 18.94
CA VAL A 177 -6.04 -1.80 17.84
C VAL A 177 -6.08 -3.20 17.24
N THR A 178 -6.49 -3.31 15.97
CA THR A 178 -6.44 -4.55 15.21
C THR A 178 -5.25 -4.54 14.24
N PRO A 179 -4.63 -5.71 13.96
CA PRO A 179 -3.64 -5.81 12.89
C PRO A 179 -4.20 -5.36 11.53
N ASP A 180 -5.46 -5.69 11.26
CA ASP A 180 -6.14 -5.32 10.01
C ASP A 180 -6.36 -3.81 9.92
N GLY A 181 -6.81 -3.14 10.97
CA GLY A 181 -6.96 -1.68 10.99
C GLY A 181 -5.63 -0.95 10.81
N ILE A 182 -4.54 -1.45 11.41
CA ILE A 182 -3.19 -0.92 11.18
C ILE A 182 -2.78 -1.12 9.72
N ARG A 183 -3.00 -2.32 9.18
CA ARG A 183 -2.68 -2.64 7.79
C ARG A 183 -3.46 -1.74 6.84
N ASP A 184 -4.76 -1.57 7.05
CA ASP A 184 -5.62 -0.73 6.23
C ASP A 184 -5.18 0.74 6.26
N ALA A 185 -4.78 1.24 7.42
CA ALA A 185 -4.26 2.60 7.55
C ALA A 185 -2.96 2.81 6.76
N VAL A 186 -2.00 1.89 6.89
CA VAL A 186 -0.75 1.91 6.13
C VAL A 186 -1.02 1.75 4.63
N ASN A 187 -1.93 0.84 4.28
CA ASN A 187 -2.32 0.55 2.91
C ASN A 187 -2.99 1.76 2.24
N GLY A 188 -3.85 2.49 2.96
CA GLY A 188 -4.46 3.71 2.49
C GLY A 188 -3.42 4.80 2.18
N ALA A 189 -2.50 5.06 3.12
CA ALA A 189 -1.41 6.01 2.90
C ALA A 189 -0.49 5.61 1.73
N ALA A 190 -0.13 4.32 1.63
CA ALA A 190 0.73 3.81 0.59
C ALA A 190 0.10 3.86 -0.81
N ASN A 191 -1.20 3.55 -0.93
CA ASN A 191 -1.92 3.67 -2.20
C ASN A 191 -2.01 5.12 -2.65
N ALA A 192 -2.29 6.06 -1.74
CA ALA A 192 -2.31 7.49 -2.06
C ALA A 192 -0.93 7.98 -2.57
N VAL A 193 0.16 7.54 -1.91
CA VAL A 193 1.52 7.81 -2.38
C VAL A 193 1.78 7.22 -3.77
N ALA A 194 1.34 5.99 -4.03
CA ALA A 194 1.52 5.36 -5.34
C ALA A 194 0.74 6.10 -6.45
N GLU A 195 -0.52 6.48 -6.20
CA GLU A 195 -1.34 7.25 -7.14
C GLU A 195 -0.73 8.64 -7.42
N GLU A 196 -0.31 9.37 -6.39
CA GLU A 196 0.35 10.66 -6.56
C GLU A 196 1.70 10.51 -7.27
N THR A 197 2.47 9.47 -6.97
CA THR A 197 3.75 9.19 -7.63
C THR A 197 3.56 9.05 -9.14
N VAL A 198 2.58 8.27 -9.58
CA VAL A 198 2.26 8.15 -11.02
C VAL A 198 1.80 9.49 -11.59
N GLY A 199 1.02 10.27 -10.85
CA GLY A 199 0.67 11.65 -11.23
C GLY A 199 1.89 12.54 -11.48
N LYS A 200 2.90 12.48 -10.60
CA LYS A 200 4.16 13.23 -10.76
C LYS A 200 4.97 12.75 -11.97
N LEU A 201 5.03 11.44 -12.22
CA LEU A 201 5.72 10.86 -13.36
C LEU A 201 5.09 11.33 -14.69
N VAL A 202 3.75 11.37 -14.77
CA VAL A 202 3.02 11.91 -15.92
C VAL A 202 3.29 13.40 -16.08
N ALA A 203 3.14 14.18 -15.00
CA ALA A 203 3.32 15.64 -15.04
C ALA A 203 4.74 16.05 -15.44
N ALA A 204 5.75 15.27 -15.05
CA ALA A 204 7.14 15.48 -15.41
C ALA A 204 7.50 14.96 -16.82
N GLY A 205 6.58 14.27 -17.51
CA GLY A 205 6.81 13.71 -18.83
C GLY A 205 7.69 12.45 -18.84
N VAL A 206 7.87 11.78 -17.69
CA VAL A 206 8.57 10.49 -17.61
C VAL A 206 7.80 9.41 -18.36
N ILE A 207 6.46 9.46 -18.25
CA ILE A 207 5.53 8.54 -18.90
C ILE A 207 4.42 9.35 -19.59
N SER A 208 3.90 8.80 -20.68
CA SER A 208 2.72 9.32 -21.37
C SER A 208 1.59 8.31 -21.25
N LEU A 209 0.44 8.74 -20.76
CA LEU A 209 -0.72 7.85 -20.66
C LEU A 209 -1.30 7.61 -22.07
N PRO A 210 -1.84 6.40 -22.32
CA PRO A 210 -2.64 6.16 -23.52
C PRO A 210 -3.81 7.16 -23.58
N PRO A 211 -4.25 7.57 -24.79
CA PRO A 211 -5.46 8.37 -24.92
C PRO A 211 -6.64 7.61 -24.34
N GLU A 212 -7.52 8.31 -23.62
CA GLU A 212 -8.77 7.70 -23.15
C GLU A 212 -9.59 7.26 -24.39
N PRO A 213 -10.20 6.05 -24.37
CA PRO A 213 -11.07 5.64 -25.44
C PRO A 213 -12.21 6.66 -25.55
N SER A 214 -12.29 7.35 -26.69
CA SER A 214 -13.37 8.30 -26.95
C SER A 214 -14.69 7.53 -26.94
N GLU A 215 -15.56 7.82 -25.96
CA GLU A 215 -16.94 7.36 -26.01
C GLU A 215 -17.62 7.96 -27.25
N GLY A 216 -17.91 7.09 -28.24
CA GLY A 216 -18.93 7.33 -29.25
C GLY A 216 -18.65 8.45 -30.25
N GLN A 217 -17.82 8.18 -31.26
CA GLN A 217 -18.02 8.82 -32.55
C GLN A 217 -19.13 8.02 -33.28
N PRO A 218 -20.35 8.57 -33.48
CA PRO A 218 -21.34 7.88 -34.31
C PRO A 218 -20.76 7.70 -35.72
N PRO A 219 -21.06 6.57 -36.41
CA PRO A 219 -20.51 6.31 -37.72
C PRO A 219 -20.86 7.47 -38.66
N ALA A 220 -19.83 8.10 -39.21
CA ALA A 220 -19.97 9.05 -40.30
C ALA A 220 -20.50 8.30 -41.52
N GLY A 221 -21.82 8.38 -41.76
CA GLY A 221 -22.42 7.86 -42.99
C GLY A 221 -23.69 7.04 -42.78
N ALA A 222 -24.76 7.68 -42.31
CA ALA A 222 -26.11 7.26 -42.61
C ALA A 222 -26.94 8.52 -42.88
N GLY A 223 -26.80 9.04 -44.09
CA GLY A 223 -27.44 10.28 -44.52
C GLY A 223 -27.44 10.40 -46.03
N ARG A 224 -28.14 9.48 -46.69
CA ARG A 224 -28.97 9.70 -47.89
C ARG A 224 -29.76 8.43 -48.21
#